data_AF-A0A1F4UF60-F1
#
_entry.id   AF-A0A1F4UF60-F1
#
_cell.length_a   1.000
_cell.length_b   1.000
_cell.length_c   1.000
_cell.angle_alpha   90.00
_cell.angle_beta   90.00
_cell.angle_gamma   90.00
#
_symmetry.space_group_name_H-M   'P 1'
#
loop_
_entity.id
_entity.type
_entity.pdbx_description
1 polymer ?
#
loop_
_entity_poly.entity_id
_entity_poly.type
_entity_poly.pdbx_seq_one_letter_code
_entity_poly.pdbx_strand_id
1 'polypeptide(L)' 'MPRSTDEQILEKLDQILRVLSIQVGTDKSITERARLLKLAGMENQAIADVLNTSIETVRTLTSNLRTKSKKRR' A
#
# COMPACT_ATOMS: atom_id res chain seq x y z
N MET A 1 7.41 -25.63 14.82
CA MET A 1 6.43 -26.21 13.89
C MET A 1 6.80 -25.77 12.48
N PRO A 2 6.90 -26.66 11.49
CA PRO A 2 7.04 -26.24 10.10
C PRO A 2 5.82 -25.39 9.71
N ARG A 3 6.05 -24.26 9.04
CA ARG A 3 4.98 -23.37 8.57
C ARG A 3 4.07 -24.12 7.61
N SER A 4 2.77 -23.93 7.71
CA SER A 4 1.83 -24.55 6.78
C SER A 4 2.07 -24.02 5.36
N THR A 5 1.66 -24.78 4.34
CA THR A 5 1.75 -24.33 2.94
C THR A 5 1.05 -22.99 2.73
N ASP A 6 -0.07 -22.76 3.41
CA ASP A 6 -0.85 -21.52 3.33
C ASP A 6 -0.08 -20.32 3.89
N GLU A 7 0.61 -20.48 5.02
CA GLU A 7 1.47 -19.43 5.59
C GLU A 7 2.61 -19.07 4.65
N GLN A 8 3.20 -20.06 3.99
CA GLN A 8 4.28 -19.85 3.03
C GLN A 8 3.76 -19.12 1.77
N ILE A 9 2.56 -19.45 1.29
CA ILE A 9 1.92 -18.76 0.16
C ILE A 9 1.66 -17.30 0.51
N LEU A 10 1.10 -17.02 1.69
CA LEU A 10 0.84 -15.65 2.15
C LEU A 10 2.12 -14.81 2.23
N GLU A 11 3.20 -15.38 2.76
CA GLU A 11 4.50 -14.72 2.83
C GLU A 11 5.06 -14.40 1.43
N LYS A 12 4.92 -15.32 0.48
CA LYS A 12 5.35 -15.09 -0.92
C LYS A 12 4.49 -14.03 -1.62
N LEU A 13 3.19 -14.02 -1.37
CA LEU A 13 2.30 -12.99 -1.90
C LEU A 13 2.62 -11.61 -1.34
N ASP A 14 2.94 -11.50 -0.04
CA ASP A 14 3.38 -10.24 0.56
C ASP A 14 4.71 -9.75 -0.05
N GLN A 15 5.68 -10.65 -0.25
CA GLN A 15 6.95 -10.33 -0.91
C GLN A 15 6.73 -9.80 -2.34
N ILE A 16 5.84 -10.44 -3.12
CA ILE A 16 5.49 -9.99 -4.47
C ILE A 16 4.82 -8.62 -4.44
N LEU A 17 3.88 -8.40 -3.51
CA LEU A 17 3.18 -7.13 -3.34
C LEU A 17 4.16 -5.98 -3.06
N ARG A 18 5.15 -6.21 -2.19
CA ARG A 18 6.22 -5.24 -1.89
C ARG A 18 7.05 -4.90 -3.13
N VAL A 19 7.47 -5.92 -3.89
CA VAL A 19 8.26 -5.72 -5.12
C VAL A 19 7.47 -4.94 -6.17
N LEU A 20 6.21 -5.29 -6.41
CA LEU A 20 5.34 -4.56 -7.33
C LEU A 20 5.10 -3.12 -6.87
N SER A 21 4.94 -2.89 -5.56
CA SER A 21 4.78 -1.55 -5.00
C SER A 21 6.03 -0.68 -5.19
N ILE A 22 7.21 -1.30 -5.12
CA ILE A 22 8.48 -0.62 -5.42
C ILE A 22 8.52 -0.26 -6.92
N GLN A 23 8.14 -1.17 -7.82
CA GLN A 23 8.20 -0.95 -9.27
C GLN A 23 7.17 0.04 -9.81
N VAL A 24 5.95 0.08 -9.27
CA VAL A 24 4.85 0.96 -9.76
C VAL A 24 5.14 2.46 -9.52
N GLY A 25 6.23 2.78 -8.82
CA GLY A 25 6.46 4.12 -8.32
C GLY A 25 7.88 4.65 -8.36
N THR A 26 8.82 3.97 -9.01
CA THR A 26 10.23 4.41 -9.09
C THR A 26 10.37 5.83 -9.63
N ASP A 27 9.51 6.24 -10.56
CA ASP A 27 9.51 7.60 -11.14
C ASP A 27 8.43 8.52 -10.53
N LYS A 28 7.76 8.08 -9.44
CA LYS A 28 6.64 8.79 -8.84
C LYS A 28 6.99 9.31 -7.46
N SER A 29 6.45 10.48 -7.10
CA SER A 29 6.60 11.03 -5.76
C SER A 29 6.01 10.07 -4.71
N ILE A 30 6.54 10.10 -3.49
CA ILE A 30 6.05 9.29 -2.35
C ILE A 30 4.54 9.46 -2.17
N THR A 31 4.02 10.67 -2.36
CA THR A 31 2.58 10.97 -2.35
C THR A 31 1.82 10.15 -3.37
N GLU A 32 2.28 10.13 -4.62
CA GLU A 32 1.59 9.44 -5.70
C GLU A 32 1.67 7.92 -5.55
N ARG A 33 2.79 7.40 -5.02
CA ARG A 33 2.93 5.99 -4.64
C ARG A 33 1.91 5.60 -3.58
N ALA A 34 1.81 6.36 -2.49
CA ALA A 34 0.84 6.12 -1.42
C ALA A 34 -0.61 6.14 -1.95
N ARG A 35 -0.91 7.03 -2.91
CA ARG A 35 -2.24 7.13 -3.53
C ARG A 35 -2.56 5.94 -4.42
N LEU A 36 -1.62 5.48 -5.25
CA LEU A 36 -1.80 4.31 -6.11
C LEU A 36 -2.04 3.05 -5.30
N LEU A 37 -1.24 2.83 -4.25
CA LEU A 37 -1.42 1.70 -3.34
C LEU A 37 -2.77 1.76 -2.61
N LYS A 38 -3.20 2.97 -2.22
CA LYS A 38 -4.52 3.15 -1.61
C LYS A 38 -5.66 2.85 -2.58
N LEU A 39 -5.53 3.27 -3.84
CA LEU A 39 -6.49 2.97 -4.92
C LEU A 39 -6.53 1.47 -5.26
N ALA A 40 -5.41 0.77 -5.12
CA ALA A 40 -5.31 -0.68 -5.26
C ALA A 40 -5.94 -1.46 -4.09
N GLY A 41 -6.51 -0.76 -3.09
CA GLY A 41 -7.20 -1.38 -1.97
C GLY A 41 -6.32 -1.74 -0.77
N MET A 42 -5.04 -1.33 -0.77
CA MET A 42 -4.15 -1.60 0.37
C MET A 42 -4.55 -0.78 1.61
N GLU A 43 -4.36 -1.41 2.77
CA GLU A 43 -4.54 -0.74 4.05
C GLU A 43 -3.41 0.23 4.36
N ASN A 44 -3.71 1.25 5.16
CA ASN A 44 -2.73 2.31 5.46
C ASN A 44 -1.50 1.77 6.21
N GLN A 45 -1.65 0.73 7.04
CA GLN A 45 -0.53 0.07 7.71
C GLN A 45 0.41 -0.58 6.69
N ALA A 46 -0.13 -1.41 5.79
CA ALA A 46 0.66 -2.07 4.76
C ALA A 46 1.37 -1.05 3.84
N ILE A 47 0.71 0.06 3.50
CA ILE A 47 1.34 1.15 2.72
C ILE A 47 2.47 1.81 3.52
N ALA A 48 2.30 2.02 4.82
CA ALA A 48 3.30 2.60 5.70
C ALA A 48 4.56 1.71 5.78
N ASP A 49 4.35 0.39 5.91
CA ASP A 49 5.42 -0.60 5.94
C ASP A 49 6.18 -0.66 4.60
N VAL A 50 5.45 -0.61 3.47
CA VAL A 50 6.02 -0.63 2.12
C VAL A 50 6.82 0.64 1.81
N LEU A 51 6.31 1.81 2.21
CA LEU A 51 6.95 3.10 1.96
C LEU A 51 7.94 3.49 3.07
N ASN A 52 8.16 2.61 4.05
CA ASN A 52 9.01 2.83 5.22
C ASN A 52 8.74 4.19 5.90
N THR A 53 7.48 4.44 6.23
CA THR A 53 6.99 5.68 6.84
C THR A 53 5.93 5.38 7.89
N SER A 54 5.44 6.39 8.62
CA SER A 54 4.35 6.22 9.58
C SER A 54 2.96 6.20 8.92
N ILE A 55 1.99 5.60 9.63
CA ILE A 55 0.57 5.59 9.23
C ILE A 55 0.01 7.00 9.09
N GLU A 56 0.41 7.93 9.97
CA GLU A 56 -0.04 9.32 9.99
C GLU A 56 0.37 10.03 8.70
N THR A 57 1.61 9.77 8.25
CA THR A 57 2.09 10.25 6.95
C THR A 57 1.24 9.69 5.82
N VAL A 58 0.97 8.38 5.79
CA VAL A 58 0.11 7.77 4.75
C VAL A 58 -1.30 8.36 4.78
N ARG A 59 -1.91 8.56 5.95
CA ARG A 59 -3.22 9.22 6.11
C ARG A 59 -3.21 10.63 5.52
N THR A 60 -2.13 11.36 5.73
CA THR A 60 -1.95 12.71 5.18
C THR A 60 -1.83 12.67 3.66
N LEU A 61 -0.96 11.81 3.13
CA LEU A 61 -0.70 11.67 1.68
C LEU A 61 -1.94 11.21 0.90
N THR A 62 -2.80 10.41 1.53
CA THR A 62 -4.02 9.84 0.95
C THR A 62 -5.29 10.62 1.28
N SER A 63 -5.24 11.64 2.15
CA SER A 63 -6.40 12.43 2.59
C SER A 63 -7.24 13.00 1.44
N ASN A 64 -6.56 13.47 0.38
CA ASN A 64 -7.18 14.08 -0.80
C ASN A 64 -7.93 13.08 -1.71
N LEU A 65 -7.76 11.77 -1.54
CA LEU A 65 -8.56 10.76 -2.25
C LEU A 65 -9.97 10.61 -1.65
N ARG A 66 -10.12 10.86 -0.35
CA ARG A 66 -11.37 10.65 0.38
C ARG A 66 -12.47 11.64 -0.01
N THR A 67 -12.10 12.82 -0.49
CA THR A 67 -13.04 13.87 -0.93
C THR A 67 -13.68 13.55 -2.28
N LYS A 68 -13.01 12.82 -3.18
CA LYS A 68 -13.57 12.47 -4.49
C LYS A 68 -14.61 11.34 -4.44
N SER A 69 -14.55 10.42 -3.48
CA SER A 69 -15.57 9.35 -3.36
C SER A 69 -16.90 9.87 -2.81
N LYS A 70 -16.89 10.98 -2.04
CA LYS A 70 -18.10 11.56 -1.44
C LYS A 70 -18.95 12.39 -2.42
N LYS A 71 -18.39 12.78 -3.58
CA LYS A 71 -19.10 13.56 -4.62
C LYS A 71 -19.81 12.68 -5.68
N ARG A 72 -19.69 11.35 -5.58
CA ARG A 72 -20.29 10.36 -6.50
C ARG A 72 -21.41 9.51 -5.86
N ARG A 73 -21.91 9.92 -4.70
CA ARG A 73 -23.11 9.35 -4.09
C ARG A 73 -24.20 10.40 -4.04
#